data_AF-A0A0S7WEJ1-F1
#
_entry.id   AF-A0A0S7WEJ1-F1
#
_cell.length_a   1.000
_cell.length_b   1.000
_cell.length_c   1.000
_cell.angle_alpha   90.00
_cell.angle_beta   90.00
_cell.angle_gamma   90.00
#
_symmetry.space_group_name_H-M   'P 1'
#
loop_
_entity.id
_entity.type
_entity.pdbx_description
1 polymer ?
#
loop_
_entity_poly.entity_id
_entity_poly.type
_entity_poly.pdbx_seq_one_letter_code
_entity_poly.pdbx_strand_id
1 'polypeptide(L)'
;VPVGISVDSVPCKRAWAKELRIESMRLLSDFWPHGGVAALFGILRDKDGFSERANIVVGEDGIIIFFKRYDIPELPDVSEIIGFLKK
;
A
#
# COMPACT_ATOMS: atom_id res chain seq x y z
N VAL A 1 8.12 3.65 9.55
CA VAL A 1 8.85 3.37 8.28
C VAL A 1 7.82 3.17 7.16
N PRO A 2 7.91 3.86 6.01
CA PRO A 2 6.96 3.67 4.92
C PRO A 2 7.27 2.41 4.09
N VAL A 3 6.23 1.79 3.54
CA VAL A 3 6.30 0.65 2.60
C VAL A 3 5.21 0.80 1.55
N GLY A 4 5.45 0.31 0.33
CA GLY A 4 4.43 0.18 -0.70
C GLY A 4 4.00 -1.27 -0.83
N ILE A 5 2.70 -1.55 -0.98
CA ILE A 5 2.17 -2.90 -1.16
C ILE A 5 1.25 -2.94 -2.39
N SER A 6 1.32 -4.02 -3.16
CA SER A 6 0.41 -4.29 -4.27
C SER A 6 0.42 -5.79 -4.57
N VAL A 7 -0.55 -6.23 -5.35
CA VAL A 7 -0.69 -7.63 -5.81
C VAL A 7 0.39 -8.03 -6.82
N ASP A 8 1.26 -7.12 -7.27
CA ASP A 8 2.30 -7.46 -8.24
C ASP A 8 3.34 -8.40 -7.63
N SER A 9 3.84 -9.32 -8.46
CA SER A 9 4.90 -10.25 -8.07
C SER A 9 6.22 -9.52 -7.75
N VAL A 10 7.07 -10.17 -6.95
CA VAL A 10 8.44 -9.69 -6.62
C VAL A 10 9.26 -9.28 -7.85
N PRO A 11 9.35 -10.08 -8.95
CA PRO A 11 10.13 -9.67 -10.12
C PRO A 11 9.54 -8.42 -10.81
N CYS A 12 8.22 -8.27 -10.88
CA CYS A 12 7.58 -7.06 -11.42
C CYS A 12 7.96 -5.82 -10.59
N LYS A 13 7.85 -5.91 -9.26
CA LYS A 13 8.22 -4.81 -8.36
C LYS A 13 9.69 -4.44 -8.47
N ARG A 14 10.58 -5.43 -8.60
CA ARG A 14 12.02 -5.18 -8.78
C ARG A 14 12.31 -4.47 -10.11
N ALA A 15 11.66 -4.88 -11.19
CA ALA A 15 11.80 -4.22 -12.49
C ALA A 15 11.28 -2.77 -12.43
N TRP A 16 10.11 -2.57 -11.82
CA TRP A 16 9.49 -1.26 -11.66
C TRP A 16 10.32 -0.31 -10.80
N ALA A 17 10.84 -0.79 -9.67
CA ALA A 17 11.69 0.00 -8.78
C ALA A 17 12.97 0.46 -9.47
N LYS A 18 13.58 -0.42 -10.29
CA LYS A 18 14.76 -0.10 -11.08
C LYS A 18 14.49 0.98 -12.12
N GLU A 19 13.38 0.87 -12.85
CA GLU A 19 13.02 1.83 -13.88
C GLU A 19 12.76 3.22 -13.29
N LEU A 20 12.04 3.29 -12.17
CA LEU A 20 11.74 4.53 -11.48
C LEU A 20 12.86 5.08 -10.59
N ARG A 21 13.99 4.35 -10.46
CA ARG A 21 15.12 4.69 -9.58
C ARG A 21 14.71 4.85 -8.10
N ILE A 22 13.83 3.96 -7.63
CA ILE A 22 13.30 3.94 -6.26
C ILE A 22 13.66 2.63 -5.53
N GLU A 23 14.78 1.99 -5.87
CA GLU A 23 15.18 0.69 -5.32
C GLU A 23 15.38 0.69 -3.79
N SER A 24 15.57 1.85 -3.19
CA SER A 24 15.64 2.01 -1.73
C SER A 24 14.28 1.88 -1.03
N MET A 25 13.18 2.01 -1.77
CA MET A 25 11.82 1.87 -1.25
C MET A 25 11.45 0.40 -1.10
N ARG A 26 10.89 0.04 0.05
CA ARG A 26 10.40 -1.34 0.28
C ARG A 26 9.04 -1.53 -0.40
N LEU A 27 9.03 -2.28 -1.50
CA LEU A 27 7.84 -2.68 -2.23
C LEU A 27 7.49 -4.15 -1.91
N LEU A 28 6.45 -4.37 -1.11
CA LEU A 28 5.98 -5.68 -0.65
C LEU A 28 5.03 -6.32 -1.65
N SER A 29 5.14 -7.63 -1.87
CA SER A 29 4.30 -8.39 -2.81
C SER A 29 3.17 -9.11 -2.08
N ASP A 30 1.93 -8.74 -2.40
CA ASP A 30 0.69 -9.42 -1.96
C ASP A 30 0.14 -10.32 -3.08
N PHE A 31 1.04 -11.02 -3.76
CA PHE A 31 0.73 -11.76 -4.98
C PHE A 31 0.08 -13.13 -4.73
N TRP A 32 0.51 -13.86 -3.69
CA TRP A 32 -0.04 -15.19 -3.39
C TRP A 32 0.01 -15.52 -1.88
N PRO A 33 -1.10 -15.95 -1.24
CA PRO A 33 -2.46 -16.04 -1.80
C PRO A 33 -2.93 -14.68 -2.33
N HIS A 34 -3.63 -14.68 -3.47
CA HIS A 34 -3.88 -13.46 -4.24
C HIS A 34 -4.57 -12.37 -3.42
N GLY A 35 -3.88 -11.25 -3.21
CA GLY A 35 -4.41 -10.13 -2.46
C GLY A 35 -4.74 -10.46 -1.00
N GLY A 36 -4.07 -11.44 -0.39
CA GLY A 36 -4.40 -11.92 0.95
C GLY A 36 -4.33 -10.81 2.00
N VAL A 37 -3.33 -9.94 1.95
CA VAL A 37 -3.24 -8.78 2.84
C VAL A 37 -4.33 -7.76 2.51
N ALA A 38 -4.54 -7.44 1.23
CA ALA A 38 -5.60 -6.54 0.81
C ALA A 38 -7.00 -7.03 1.24
N ALA A 39 -7.26 -8.33 1.19
CA ALA A 39 -8.49 -8.96 1.65
C ALA A 39 -8.65 -8.85 3.17
N LEU A 40 -7.58 -9.07 3.95
CA LEU A 40 -7.61 -8.88 5.40
C LEU A 40 -7.98 -7.45 5.81
N PHE A 41 -7.54 -6.46 5.03
CA PHE A 41 -7.90 -5.05 5.23
C PHE A 41 -9.23 -4.64 4.58
N GLY A 42 -9.95 -5.55 3.92
CA GLY A 42 -11.22 -5.26 3.25
C GLY A 42 -11.07 -4.28 2.07
N ILE A 43 -9.89 -4.24 1.46
CA ILE A 43 -9.55 -3.36 0.33
C ILE A 43 -9.24 -4.14 -0.95
N LEU A 44 -9.39 -5.46 -0.99
CA LEU A 44 -9.29 -6.20 -2.24
C LEU A 44 -10.52 -5.94 -3.11
N ARG A 45 -10.30 -5.58 -4.38
CA ARG A 45 -11.36 -5.46 -5.38
C ARG A 45 -11.53 -6.80 -6.08
N ASP A 46 -12.40 -7.66 -5.55
CA ASP A 46 -12.55 -9.05 -6.04
C ASP A 46 -12.82 -9.15 -7.55
N LYS A 47 -13.55 -8.19 -8.11
CA LYS A 47 -13.87 -8.15 -9.54
C LYS A 47 -12.67 -7.79 -10.41
N ASP A 48 -11.77 -6.96 -9.89
CA ASP A 48 -10.66 -6.39 -10.66
C ASP A 48 -9.32 -7.07 -10.35
N GLY A 49 -9.20 -7.78 -9.22
CA GLY A 49 -8.01 -8.52 -8.82
C GLY A 49 -6.87 -7.65 -8.29
N PHE A 50 -7.15 -6.45 -7.77
CA PHE A 50 -6.15 -5.59 -7.15
C PHE A 50 -6.73 -4.81 -5.96
N SER A 51 -5.89 -4.19 -5.15
CA SER A 51 -6.35 -3.44 -3.97
C SER A 51 -6.92 -2.06 -4.33
N GLU A 52 -7.86 -1.57 -3.54
CA GLU A 52 -8.19 -0.14 -3.50
C GLU A 52 -6.95 0.70 -3.18
N ARG A 53 -7.02 2.00 -3.50
CA ARG A 53 -6.01 2.94 -3.00
C ARG A 53 -6.28 3.20 -1.54
N ALA A 54 -5.34 2.86 -0.67
CA ALA A 54 -5.49 3.09 0.77
C ALA A 54 -4.16 3.47 1.42
N ASN A 55 -4.24 4.36 2.41
CA ASN A 55 -3.16 4.65 3.35
C ASN A 55 -3.54 4.09 4.71
N ILE A 56 -2.61 3.33 5.30
CA ILE A 56 -2.80 2.67 6.60
C ILE A 56 -1.58 3.01 7.45
N VAL A 57 -1.81 3.52 8.65
CA VAL A 57 -0.76 3.75 9.65
C VAL A 57 -1.02 2.83 10.82
N VAL A 58 0.02 2.09 11.18
CA VAL A 58 0.04 1.18 12.32
C VAL A 58 0.94 1.79 13.39
N GLY A 59 0.43 1.92 14.60
CA GLY A 59 1.16 2.39 15.78
C GLY A 59 2.19 1.37 16.26
N GLU A 60 3.01 1.78 17.24
CA GLU A 60 4.07 0.93 17.80
C GLU A 60 3.52 -0.29 18.56
N ASP A 61 2.29 -0.20 19.04
CA ASP A 61 1.52 -1.27 19.67
C ASP A 61 0.90 -2.27 18.66
N GLY A 62 1.09 -2.02 17.36
CA GLY A 62 0.50 -2.83 16.29
C GLY A 62 -0.96 -2.49 15.98
N ILE A 63 -1.50 -1.40 16.54
CA ILE A 63 -2.89 -0.99 16.31
C ILE A 63 -2.96 -0.02 15.11
N ILE A 64 -4.01 -0.14 14.29
CA ILE A 64 -4.26 0.79 13.21
C ILE A 64 -4.71 2.13 13.80
N ILE A 65 -3.91 3.17 13.61
CA ILE A 65 -4.18 4.53 14.11
C ILE A 65 -4.67 5.48 13.01
N PHE A 66 -4.51 5.09 11.75
CA PHE A 66 -5.09 5.78 10.60
C PHE A 66 -5.44 4.77 9.50
N PHE A 67 -6.62 4.90 8.93
CA PHE A 67 -7.06 4.11 7.79
C PHE A 67 -7.91 4.99 6.88
N LYS A 68 -7.47 5.18 5.63
CA LYS A 68 -8.24 5.92 4.64
C LYS A 68 -8.15 5.24 3.29
N ARG A 69 -9.32 4.98 2.71
CA ARG A 69 -9.50 4.57 1.31
C ARG A 69 -9.73 5.81 0.46
N TYR A 70 -9.19 5.79 -0.74
CA TYR A 70 -9.32 6.83 -1.75
C TYR A 70 -9.94 6.21 -3.00
N ASP A 71 -10.61 7.03 -3.80
CA ASP A 71 -11.10 6.57 -5.09
C ASP A 71 -9.90 6.26 -6.01
N ILE A 72 -10.03 5.24 -6.87
CA ILE A 72 -8.95 4.83 -7.79
C ILE A 72 -8.41 5.97 -8.69
N PRO A 73 -9.21 6.92 -9.22
CA PRO A 73 -8.66 8.05 -9.97
C PRO A 73 -8.02 9.12 -9.08
N GLU A 74 -8.26 9.10 -7.77
CA GLU A 74 -7.75 10.10 -6.84
C GLU A 74 -6.28 9.80 -6.46
N LEU A 75 -5.45 10.84 -6.50
CA LEU A 75 -4.08 10.78 -5.97
C LEU A 75 -4.12 11.09 -4.46
N PRO A 76 -3.71 10.16 -3.58
CA PRO A 76 -3.67 10.42 -2.15
C PRO A 76 -2.74 11.58 -1.79
N ASP A 77 -3.22 12.52 -0.97
CA ASP A 77 -2.38 13.62 -0.46
C ASP A 77 -1.43 13.11 0.63
N VAL A 78 -0.13 13.17 0.34
CA VAL A 78 0.92 12.77 1.27
C VAL A 78 1.01 13.73 2.47
N SER A 79 0.61 14.99 2.31
CA SER A 79 0.65 16.01 3.35
C SER A 79 -0.30 15.68 4.50
N GLU A 80 -1.43 15.04 4.20
CA GLU A 80 -2.38 14.53 5.20
C GLU A 80 -1.69 13.55 6.15
N ILE A 81 -0.98 12.57 5.59
CA ILE A 81 -0.31 11.52 6.37
C ILE A 81 0.85 12.10 7.18
N ILE A 82 1.66 12.97 6.57
CA ILE A 82 2.76 13.64 7.28
C ILE A 82 2.21 14.52 8.42
N GLY A 83 1.11 15.22 8.19
CA GLY A 83 0.45 16.05 9.20
C GLY A 83 -0.13 15.21 10.34
N PHE A 84 -0.68 14.03 10.04
CA PHE A 84 -1.13 13.08 11.05
C PHE A 84 0.02 12.55 11.92
N LEU A 85 1.15 12.18 11.31
CA LEU A 85 2.31 11.62 12.01
C LEU A 85 3.11 12.62 12.85
N LYS A 86 2.94 13.93 12.61
CA LYS A 86 3.63 15.00 13.37
C LYS A 86 2.89 15.43 14.63
N LYS A 87 1.65 15.00 14.80
CA LYS A 87 0.85 15.26 16.01
C LYS A 87 1.21 14.25 17.10
#